data_AF-A0A075GFQ7-F1
#
_entry.id   AF-A0A075GFQ7-F1
#
_cell.length_a   1.000
_cell.length_b   1.000
_cell.length_c   1.000
_cell.angle_alpha   90.00
_cell.angle_beta   90.00
_cell.angle_gamma   90.00
#
_symmetry.space_group_name_H-M   'P 1'
#
loop_
_entity.id
_entity.type
_entity.pdbx_description
1 polymer ?
#
loop_
_entity_poly.entity_id
_entity_poly.type
_entity_poly.pdbx_seq_one_letter_code
_entity_poly.pdbx_strand_id
1 'polypeptide(L)'
;MDSCGRGTEYRHGKTYEECKQLAEDFTSQLKPKISEDSKLAWSTLLETVNHDELVYKLTLKYLRRDGYDIGNRDRPEIKKL
;
A
#
# COMPACT_ATOMS: atom_id res chain seq x y z
N MET A 1 -14.75 31.51 -15.37
CA MET A 1 -13.46 30.82 -15.19
C MET A 1 -13.77 29.37 -14.90
N ASP A 2 -13.73 28.59 -15.98
CA ASP A 2 -13.99 27.17 -16.06
C ASP A 2 -12.92 26.41 -15.26
N SER A 3 -13.18 26.21 -13.96
CA SER A 3 -12.40 25.29 -13.15
C SER A 3 -12.68 23.89 -13.64
N CYS A 4 -11.88 23.45 -14.61
CA CYS A 4 -11.77 22.09 -15.12
C CYS A 4 -11.69 21.10 -13.94
N GLY A 5 -12.86 20.60 -13.52
CA GLY A 5 -12.99 19.56 -12.51
C GLY A 5 -12.43 18.28 -13.10
N ARG A 6 -11.14 18.02 -12.90
CA ARG A 6 -10.54 16.72 -13.17
C ARG A 6 -11.12 15.75 -12.17
N GLY A 7 -12.30 15.19 -12.47
CA GLY A 7 -12.88 14.04 -11.79
C GLY A 7 -11.88 12.89 -11.87
N THR A 8 -10.94 12.88 -10.92
CA THR A 8 -10.00 11.77 -10.68
C THR A 8 -10.44 11.08 -9.40
N GLU A 9 -11.75 10.88 -9.30
CA GLU A 9 -12.31 9.85 -8.45
C GLU A 9 -11.83 8.52 -9.03
N TYR A 10 -10.81 7.96 -8.40
CA TYR A 10 -10.35 6.61 -8.64
C TYR A 10 -11.41 5.64 -8.09
N ARG A 11 -11.34 4.36 -8.51
CA ARG A 11 -12.31 3.30 -8.16
C ARG A 11 -12.74 3.45 -6.69
N HIS A 12 -14.07 3.49 -6.48
CA HIS A 12 -14.75 3.75 -5.20
C HIS A 12 -14.90 5.21 -4.74
N GLY A 13 -14.80 6.19 -5.65
CA GLY A 13 -15.11 7.58 -5.32
C GLY A 13 -14.06 8.27 -4.45
N LYS A 14 -12.86 7.69 -4.35
CA LYS A 14 -11.72 8.27 -3.62
C LYS A 14 -10.81 9.00 -4.59
N THR A 15 -10.26 10.12 -4.16
CA THR A 15 -9.23 10.82 -4.92
C THR A 15 -7.88 10.08 -4.82
N TYR A 16 -7.00 10.31 -5.78
CA TYR A 16 -5.64 9.74 -5.75
C TYR A 16 -4.87 10.11 -4.47
N GLU A 17 -5.06 11.34 -3.99
CA GLU A 17 -4.40 11.84 -2.79
C GLU A 17 -4.88 11.10 -1.53
N GLU A 18 -6.17 10.75 -1.45
CA GLU A 18 -6.68 9.90 -0.36
C GLU A 18 -6.07 8.49 -0.42
N CYS A 19 -5.93 7.90 -1.61
CA CYS A 19 -5.28 6.59 -1.75
C CYS A 19 -3.80 6.63 -1.32
N LYS A 20 -3.08 7.72 -1.61
CA LYS A 20 -1.71 7.92 -1.08
C LYS A 20 -1.69 8.02 0.43
N GLN A 21 -2.56 8.84 0.99
CA GLN A 21 -2.62 9.07 2.44
C GLN A 21 -2.91 7.76 3.18
N LEU A 22 -3.87 6.98 2.68
CA LEU A 22 -4.16 5.64 3.20
C LEU A 22 -2.96 4.71 3.08
N ALA A 23 -2.29 4.69 1.93
CA ALA A 23 -1.13 3.84 1.73
C ALA A 23 0.05 4.20 2.65
N GLU A 24 0.31 5.48 2.91
CA GLU A 24 1.35 5.90 3.87
C GLU A 24 0.98 5.55 5.32
N ASP A 25 -0.29 5.68 5.68
CA ASP A 25 -0.81 5.27 6.98
C ASP A 25 -0.65 3.75 7.19
N PHE A 26 -1.09 2.93 6.22
CA PHE A 26 -0.89 1.48 6.24
C PHE A 26 0.59 1.11 6.29
N THR A 27 1.43 1.76 5.48
CA THR A 27 2.88 1.52 5.51
C THR A 27 3.44 1.74 6.92
N SER A 28 3.05 2.84 7.57
CA SER A 28 3.50 3.16 8.94
C SER A 28 3.02 2.15 9.97
N GLN A 29 1.79 1.63 9.83
CA GLN A 29 1.26 0.57 10.69
C GLN A 29 1.91 -0.81 10.44
N LEU A 30 2.35 -1.10 9.22
CA LEU A 30 2.92 -2.38 8.84
C LEU A 30 4.40 -2.51 9.21
N LYS A 31 5.17 -1.42 9.18
CA LYS A 31 6.59 -1.41 9.58
C LYS A 31 6.86 -2.07 10.93
N PRO A 32 6.15 -1.75 12.03
CA PRO A 32 6.36 -2.43 13.32
C PRO A 32 5.93 -3.90 13.26
N LYS A 33 4.82 -4.23 12.59
CA LYS A 33 4.34 -5.62 12.44
C LYS A 33 5.36 -6.50 11.71
N ILE A 34 5.94 -6.01 10.61
CA ILE A 34 6.98 -6.72 9.86
C ILE A 34 8.26 -6.86 10.71
N SER A 35 8.53 -5.90 11.58
CA SER A 35 9.71 -5.95 12.47
C SER A 35 9.52 -6.96 13.60
N GLU A 36 8.30 -7.18 14.08
CA GLU A 36 7.96 -8.17 15.11
C GLU A 36 7.85 -9.59 14.53
N ASP A 37 7.06 -9.77 13.46
CA ASP A 37 6.78 -11.09 12.85
C ASP A 37 7.88 -11.53 11.86
N SER A 38 8.91 -10.69 11.64
CA SER A 38 10.01 -10.85 10.67
C SER A 38 9.57 -10.90 9.19
N LYS A 39 8.29 -11.13 8.90
CA LYS A 39 7.72 -11.19 7.56
C LYS A 39 6.22 -10.84 7.55
N LEU A 40 5.68 -10.56 6.37
CA LEU A 40 4.27 -10.26 6.14
C LEU A 40 3.83 -10.80 4.79
N ALA A 41 2.80 -11.64 4.75
CA ALA A 41 2.29 -12.19 3.48
C ALA A 41 1.51 -11.13 2.67
N TRP A 42 1.56 -11.23 1.34
CA TRP A 42 0.79 -10.36 0.44
C TRP A 42 -0.72 -10.50 0.65
N SER A 43 -1.20 -11.72 0.99
CA SER A 43 -2.61 -11.95 1.33
C SER A 43 -3.03 -11.09 2.51
N THR A 44 -2.24 -11.10 3.59
CA THR A 44 -2.48 -10.27 4.78
C THR A 44 -2.44 -8.79 4.46
N LEU A 45 -1.51 -8.35 3.60
CA LEU A 45 -1.49 -6.96 3.13
C LEU A 45 -2.77 -6.61 2.37
N LEU A 46 -3.20 -7.48 1.45
CA LEU A 46 -4.39 -7.26 0.62
C LEU A 46 -5.66 -7.18 1.46
N GLU A 47 -5.79 -8.03 2.48
CA GLU A 47 -6.88 -7.98 3.46
C GLU A 47 -6.81 -6.69 4.29
N THR A 48 -5.62 -6.27 4.71
CA THR A 48 -5.42 -5.04 5.51
C THR A 48 -5.86 -3.79 4.74
N VAL A 49 -5.60 -3.73 3.43
CA VAL A 49 -6.02 -2.60 2.58
C VAL A 49 -7.42 -2.78 2.01
N ASN A 50 -8.21 -3.73 2.53
CA ASN A 50 -9.57 -4.02 2.10
C ASN A 50 -9.71 -4.28 0.60
N HIS A 51 -8.77 -5.04 0.02
CA HIS A 51 -8.70 -5.38 -1.40
C HIS A 51 -8.65 -4.16 -2.36
N ASP A 52 -8.27 -2.98 -1.85
CA ASP A 52 -8.05 -1.80 -2.69
C ASP A 52 -6.72 -1.96 -3.46
N GLU A 53 -6.83 -2.24 -4.76
CA GLU A 53 -5.67 -2.50 -5.63
C GLU A 53 -4.71 -1.31 -5.71
N LEU A 54 -5.22 -0.08 -5.67
CA LEU A 54 -4.39 1.11 -5.80
C LEU A 54 -3.61 1.34 -4.50
N VAL A 55 -4.30 1.28 -3.36
CA VAL A 55 -3.66 1.39 -2.05
C VAL A 55 -2.66 0.26 -1.85
N TYR A 56 -3.00 -0.98 -2.21
CA TYR A 56 -2.09 -2.13 -2.18
C TYR A 56 -0.77 -1.84 -2.91
N LYS A 57 -0.86 -1.39 -4.17
CA LYS A 57 0.32 -1.07 -5.00
C LYS A 57 1.13 0.07 -4.42
N LEU A 58 0.48 1.11 -3.88
CA LEU A 58 1.16 2.24 -3.26
C LEU A 58 1.88 1.81 -1.97
N THR A 59 1.24 1.02 -1.11
CA THR A 59 1.85 0.50 0.12
C THR A 59 3.08 -0.35 -0.18
N LEU A 60 3.02 -1.26 -1.17
CA LEU A 60 4.21 -2.01 -1.61
C LEU A 60 5.33 -1.09 -2.12
N LYS A 61 4.99 -0.06 -2.88
CA LYS A 61 5.96 0.93 -3.39
C LYS A 61 6.63 1.67 -2.25
N TYR A 62 5.89 2.07 -1.21
CA TYR A 62 6.45 2.78 -0.06
C TYR A 62 7.30 1.88 0.83
N LEU A 63 6.87 0.65 1.08
CA LEU A 63 7.68 -0.35 1.79
C LEU A 63 9.02 -0.59 1.06
N ARG A 64 8.98 -0.73 -0.27
CA ARG A 64 10.21 -0.87 -1.07
C ARG A 64 11.11 0.36 -1.01
N ARG A 65 10.53 1.58 -1.02
CA ARG A 65 11.27 2.84 -0.84
C ARG A 65 12.00 2.87 0.51
N ASP A 66 11.37 2.31 1.53
CA ASP A 66 11.88 2.30 2.91
C ASP A 66 12.82 1.12 3.20
N GLY A 67 13.22 0.37 2.17
CA GLY A 67 14.23 -0.69 2.29
C GLY A 67 13.68 -2.08 2.64
N TYR A 68 12.38 -2.32 2.47
CA TYR A 68 11.81 -3.66 2.64
C TYR A 68 11.92 -4.47 1.34
N ASP A 69 12.20 -5.77 1.46
CA ASP A 69 12.05 -6.72 0.37
C ASP A 69 10.58 -7.10 0.26
N ILE A 70 9.94 -6.70 -0.83
CA ILE A 70 8.52 -6.99 -1.08
C ILE A 70 8.28 -8.39 -1.64
N GLY A 71 9.33 -9.18 -1.88
CA GLY A 71 9.19 -10.52 -2.45
C GLY A 71 8.81 -10.51 -3.93
N ASN A 72 8.35 -11.65 -4.41
CA ASN A 72 7.97 -11.87 -5.81
C ASN A 72 6.81 -12.87 -5.92
N ARG A 73 6.45 -13.25 -7.15
CA ARG A 73 5.34 -14.20 -7.39
C ARG A 73 5.56 -15.56 -6.71
N ASP A 74 6.79 -16.04 -6.67
CA ASP A 74 7.16 -17.32 -6.05
C ASP A 74 7.25 -17.22 -4.52
N ARG A 75 7.52 -16.03 -3.99
CA ARG A 75 7.61 -15.72 -2.56
C ARG A 75 6.87 -14.40 -2.26
N PRO A 76 5.53 -14.44 -2.14
CA PRO A 76 4.71 -13.25 -1.90
C PRO A 76 4.74 -12.85 -0.43
N GLU A 77 5.94 -12.63 0.10
CA GLU A 77 6.23 -12.26 1.48
C GLU A 77 7.07 -10.99 1.48
N ILE A 78 6.69 -10.04 2.33
CA ILE A 78 7.40 -8.80 2.60
C ILE A 78 8.24 -9.01 3.84
N LYS A 79 9.51 -8.67 3.79
CA LYS A 79 10.44 -8.77 4.93
C LYS A 79 11.33 -7.54 5.01
N LYS A 80 11.86 -7.29 6.19
CA LYS A 80 12.89 -6.27 6.36
C LYS A 80 14.21 -6.81 5.80
N LEU A 81 14.91 -6.01 4.98
CA LEU A 81 16.27 -6.32 4.54
C LEU A 81 17.28 -6.17 5.68
#